data_AF-A0A3D8M5S0-F1
#
_entry.id   AF-A0A3D8M5S0-F1
#
_cell.length_a   1.000
_cell.length_b   1.000
_cell.length_c   1.000
_cell.angle_alpha   90.00
_cell.angle_beta   90.00
_cell.angle_gamma   90.00
#
_symmetry.space_group_name_H-M   'P 1'
#
loop_
_entity.id
_entity.type
_entity.pdbx_description
1 polymer ?
#
loop_
_entity_poly.entity_id
_entity_poly.type
_entity_poly.pdbx_seq_one_letter_code
_entity_poly.pdbx_strand_id
1 'polypeptide(L)'
;MQARYYDPVIGRFYSNDPVGFTGEVDTFNRYSYVANNPYKYTDPAGESKVYIWNKGPTATPGNDSSFGHVSIQTEGKNPKYISKFPTKQVPWKSEANFKTYEQDKEFYGRDADIVIDLDLPDENAADDFADTLLKDPEQTWDVTDNCADTVESVINAGGVNTPKDDPINTPQKLKDELID
;
A
#
# COMPACT_ATOMS: atom_id res chain seq x y z
N MET A 1 -22.80 0.76 -16.74
CA MET A 1 -22.37 0.10 -15.49
C MET A 1 -22.34 1.21 -14.44
N GLN A 2 -23.16 1.12 -13.40
CA GLN A 2 -23.45 2.22 -12.46
C GLN A 2 -22.72 1.94 -11.14
N ALA A 3 -21.78 2.81 -10.75
CA ALA A 3 -21.00 2.67 -9.52
C ALA A 3 -21.85 2.95 -8.27
N ARG A 4 -21.53 2.31 -7.14
CA ARG A 4 -22.15 2.55 -5.83
C ARG A 4 -21.36 3.63 -5.09
N TYR A 5 -22.07 4.48 -4.35
CA TYR A 5 -21.47 5.50 -3.49
C TYR A 5 -21.51 5.03 -2.05
N TYR A 6 -20.34 4.97 -1.39
CA TYR A 6 -20.19 4.55 0.01
C TYR A 6 -20.21 5.77 0.94
N ASP A 7 -20.89 5.65 2.09
CA ASP A 7 -20.86 6.64 3.16
C ASP A 7 -19.98 6.12 4.32
N PRO A 8 -18.77 6.67 4.49
CA PRO A 8 -17.87 6.26 5.55
C PRO A 8 -18.35 6.69 6.94
N VAL A 9 -19.26 7.67 7.07
CA VAL A 9 -19.76 8.15 8.38
C VAL A 9 -20.66 7.12 9.06
N ILE A 10 -21.38 6.34 8.26
CA ILE A 10 -22.32 5.31 8.76
C ILE A 10 -21.84 3.88 8.50
N GLY A 11 -20.70 3.72 7.81
CA GLY A 11 -20.14 2.42 7.46
C GLY A 11 -20.99 1.63 6.46
N ARG A 12 -21.66 2.31 5.52
CA ARG A 12 -22.69 1.71 4.65
C ARG A 12 -22.76 2.38 3.28
N PHE A 13 -23.24 1.66 2.27
CA PHE A 13 -23.51 2.24 0.95
C PHE A 13 -24.75 3.14 0.95
N TYR A 14 -24.79 4.17 0.10
CA TYR A 14 -25.97 5.00 -0.12
C TYR A 14 -26.95 4.36 -1.09
N SER A 15 -26.44 3.57 -2.03
CA SER A 15 -27.24 2.87 -3.02
C SER A 15 -27.38 1.40 -2.67
N ASN A 16 -28.56 0.88 -2.99
CA ASN A 16 -28.91 -0.50 -2.73
C ASN A 16 -28.15 -1.46 -3.67
N ASP A 17 -27.61 -2.55 -3.16
CA ASP A 17 -26.97 -3.59 -3.99
C ASP A 17 -27.93 -4.12 -5.08
N PRO A 18 -27.53 -4.11 -6.37
CA PRO A 18 -28.35 -4.67 -7.46
C PRO A 18 -28.48 -6.20 -7.40
N VAL A 19 -27.62 -6.90 -6.66
CA VAL A 19 -27.80 -8.31 -6.33
C VAL A 19 -28.84 -8.41 -5.22
N GLY A 20 -29.99 -9.03 -5.53
CA GLY A 20 -31.08 -9.22 -4.59
C GLY A 20 -30.74 -10.20 -3.46
N PHE A 21 -31.73 -10.51 -2.62
CA PHE A 21 -31.59 -11.50 -1.55
C PHE A 21 -31.25 -12.87 -2.14
N THR A 22 -30.10 -13.43 -1.75
CA THR A 22 -29.62 -14.71 -2.27
C THR A 22 -29.92 -15.88 -1.33
N GLY A 23 -30.63 -15.66 -0.21
CA GLY A 23 -30.98 -16.70 0.75
C GLY A 23 -30.14 -16.69 2.03
N GLU A 24 -29.06 -15.92 2.07
CA GLU A 24 -28.17 -15.80 3.24
C GLU A 24 -28.53 -14.56 4.07
N VAL A 25 -28.50 -14.69 5.41
CA VAL A 25 -28.92 -13.64 6.36
C VAL A 25 -28.13 -12.33 6.16
N ASP A 26 -26.89 -12.44 5.70
CA ASP A 26 -25.99 -11.32 5.46
C ASP A 26 -26.39 -10.50 4.21
N THR A 27 -27.14 -11.11 3.27
CA THR A 27 -27.66 -10.43 2.07
C THR A 27 -28.96 -9.65 2.31
N PHE A 28 -29.49 -9.71 3.53
CA PHE A 28 -30.66 -8.92 3.92
C PHE A 28 -30.30 -7.45 4.15
N ASN A 29 -29.07 -7.18 4.60
CA ASN A 29 -28.56 -5.82 4.75
C ASN A 29 -27.84 -5.38 3.47
N ARG A 30 -28.61 -4.85 2.52
CA ARG A 30 -28.12 -4.40 1.19
C ARG A 30 -27.19 -3.18 1.23
N TYR A 31 -26.73 -2.82 2.43
CA TYR A 31 -25.86 -1.71 2.76
C TYR A 31 -24.62 -2.13 3.57
N SER A 32 -24.47 -3.41 3.95
CA SER A 32 -23.33 -3.86 4.77
C SER A 32 -22.05 -4.06 3.97
N TYR A 33 -20.93 -3.60 4.52
CA TYR A 33 -19.59 -3.90 4.04
C TYR A 33 -19.11 -5.26 4.60
N VAL A 34 -18.71 -6.18 3.71
CA VAL A 34 -18.05 -7.47 3.99
C VAL A 34 -18.71 -8.30 5.11
N ALA A 35 -20.06 -8.31 5.17
CA ALA A 35 -20.83 -9.01 6.20
C ALA A 35 -20.32 -8.76 7.65
N ASN A 36 -19.75 -7.58 7.92
CA ASN A 36 -19.08 -7.21 9.18
C ASN A 36 -17.91 -8.13 9.61
N ASN A 37 -17.26 -8.86 8.70
CA ASN A 37 -16.09 -9.69 9.01
C ASN A 37 -14.96 -9.54 7.98
N PRO A 38 -14.18 -8.45 8.07
CA PRO A 38 -13.08 -8.14 7.14
C PRO A 38 -11.87 -9.09 7.25
N TYR A 39 -11.84 -10.01 8.24
CA TYR A 39 -10.71 -10.93 8.44
C TYR A 39 -10.75 -12.19 7.56
N LYS A 40 -11.87 -12.49 6.89
CA LYS A 40 -12.08 -13.75 6.17
C LYS A 40 -12.40 -13.60 4.67
N TYR A 41 -12.86 -12.43 4.24
CA TYR A 41 -13.25 -12.19 2.85
C TYR A 41 -12.48 -11.01 2.28
N THR A 42 -11.86 -11.20 1.12
CA THR A 42 -11.17 -10.15 0.37
C THR A 42 -12.10 -9.67 -0.75
N ASP A 43 -12.37 -8.36 -0.80
CA ASP A 43 -13.11 -7.73 -1.89
C ASP A 43 -12.18 -7.57 -3.12
N PRO A 44 -12.46 -8.19 -4.27
CA PRO A 44 -11.62 -8.09 -5.48
C PRO A 44 -11.73 -6.73 -6.22
N ALA A 45 -12.05 -5.63 -5.54
CA ALA A 45 -12.54 -4.39 -6.14
C ALA A 45 -11.48 -3.46 -6.79
N GLY A 46 -10.18 -3.78 -6.75
CA GLY A 46 -9.14 -3.00 -7.43
C GLY A 46 -8.69 -1.76 -6.65
N GLU A 47 -8.39 -1.93 -5.36
CA GLU A 47 -7.79 -0.91 -4.50
C GLU A 47 -6.29 -1.16 -4.38
N SER A 48 -5.49 -0.10 -4.48
CA SER A 48 -4.05 -0.14 -4.21
C SER A 48 -3.74 -0.73 -2.83
N LYS A 49 -2.61 -1.41 -2.69
CA LYS A 49 -2.21 -2.06 -1.43
C LYS A 49 -0.88 -1.56 -0.92
N VAL A 50 -0.85 -1.12 0.33
CA VAL A 50 0.38 -0.79 1.03
C VAL A 50 0.78 -1.96 1.92
N TYR A 51 1.98 -2.49 1.69
CA TYR A 51 2.54 -3.60 2.46
C TYR A 51 3.60 -3.09 3.41
N ILE A 52 3.50 -3.45 4.69
CA ILE A 52 4.44 -3.02 5.72
C ILE A 52 5.06 -4.24 6.40
N TRP A 53 6.38 -4.26 6.42
CA TRP A 53 7.18 -5.15 7.25
C TRP A 53 7.68 -4.36 8.46
N ASN A 54 7.32 -4.81 9.66
CA ASN A 54 7.83 -4.27 10.90
C ASN A 54 9.33 -4.52 11.04
N LYS A 55 9.98 -3.70 11.88
CA LYS A 55 11.35 -3.98 12.32
C LYS A 55 11.48 -5.40 12.85
N GLY A 56 12.59 -6.07 12.56
CA GLY A 56 12.79 -7.44 13.01
C GLY A 56 13.64 -8.28 12.07
N PRO A 57 13.65 -9.60 12.28
CA PRO A 57 14.51 -10.52 11.55
C PRO A 57 14.18 -10.52 10.05
N THR A 58 15.23 -10.69 9.26
CA THR A 58 15.13 -10.99 7.83
C THR A 58 15.39 -12.48 7.61
N ALA A 59 15.29 -12.95 6.36
CA ALA A 59 15.62 -14.33 6.01
C ALA A 59 17.08 -14.69 6.32
N THR A 60 17.97 -13.69 6.43
CA THR A 60 19.37 -13.89 6.76
C THR A 60 19.58 -13.67 8.27
N PRO A 61 19.95 -14.71 9.05
CA PRO A 61 20.18 -14.57 10.48
C PRO A 61 21.23 -13.50 10.81
N GLY A 62 20.88 -12.57 11.71
CA GLY A 62 21.78 -11.49 12.13
C GLY A 62 21.78 -10.26 11.21
N ASN A 63 20.94 -10.24 10.17
CA ASN A 63 20.73 -9.10 9.29
C ASN A 63 19.32 -8.49 9.53
N ASP A 64 19.02 -8.14 10.76
CA ASP A 64 17.69 -7.66 11.15
C ASP A 64 17.43 -6.25 10.58
N SER A 65 16.22 -6.00 10.07
CA SER A 65 15.82 -4.65 9.67
C SER A 65 15.54 -3.80 10.90
N SER A 66 16.31 -2.72 11.06
CA SER A 66 16.17 -1.78 12.18
C SER A 66 14.98 -0.83 12.04
N PHE A 67 14.51 -0.60 10.81
CA PHE A 67 13.45 0.38 10.51
C PHE A 67 12.17 -0.26 9.93
N GLY A 68 12.21 -1.56 9.62
CA GLY A 68 11.16 -2.20 8.84
C GLY A 68 11.30 -1.90 7.35
N HIS A 69 10.20 -1.98 6.61
CA HIS A 69 10.07 -1.61 5.21
C HIS A 69 8.61 -1.39 4.82
N VAL A 70 8.38 -0.58 3.79
CA VAL A 70 7.06 -0.33 3.23
C VAL A 70 7.14 -0.32 1.70
N SER A 71 6.12 -0.88 1.06
CA SER A 71 5.95 -0.89 -0.39
C SER A 71 4.49 -0.66 -0.76
N ILE A 72 4.25 -0.32 -2.02
CA ILE A 72 2.89 -0.17 -2.56
C ILE A 72 2.73 -0.97 -3.84
N GLN A 73 1.59 -1.64 -3.97
CA GLN A 73 1.07 -2.17 -5.22
C GLN A 73 -0.07 -1.30 -5.69
N THR A 74 0.08 -0.68 -6.85
CA THR A 74 -0.97 0.10 -7.49
C THR A 74 -1.92 -0.81 -8.26
N GLU A 75 -3.19 -0.45 -8.39
CA GLU A 75 -4.22 -1.29 -9.04
C GLU A 75 -4.91 -0.59 -10.23
N GLY A 76 -4.25 0.40 -10.84
CA GLY A 76 -4.74 1.08 -12.02
C GLY A 76 -4.72 0.21 -13.29
N LYS A 77 -4.75 0.84 -14.48
CA LYS A 77 -4.74 0.11 -15.76
C LYS A 77 -3.48 -0.72 -15.98
N ASN A 78 -2.37 -0.30 -15.41
CA ASN A 78 -1.06 -0.95 -15.53
C ASN A 78 -0.43 -1.09 -14.15
N PRO A 79 -0.91 -2.02 -13.30
CA PRO A 79 -0.44 -2.19 -11.93
C PRO A 79 1.08 -2.23 -11.82
N LYS A 80 1.61 -1.58 -10.79
CA LYS A 80 3.04 -1.52 -10.47
C LYS A 80 3.24 -1.88 -9.01
N TYR A 81 4.41 -2.46 -8.74
CA TYR A 81 4.85 -2.71 -7.38
C TYR A 81 6.10 -1.88 -7.12
N ILE A 82 6.03 -0.98 -6.15
CA ILE A 82 7.08 -0.02 -5.81
C ILE A 82 7.61 -0.34 -4.43
N SER A 83 8.86 -0.75 -4.41
CA SER A 83 9.56 -1.18 -3.21
C SER A 83 11.03 -0.78 -3.29
N LYS A 84 11.35 0.41 -2.76
CA LYS A 84 12.66 1.04 -2.91
C LYS A 84 13.62 0.61 -1.81
N PHE A 85 14.76 0.03 -2.19
CA PHE A 85 15.81 -0.40 -1.27
C PHE A 85 17.15 0.27 -1.59
N PRO A 86 18.00 0.53 -0.58
CA PRO A 86 19.38 0.87 -0.84
C PRO A 86 20.16 -0.34 -1.39
N THR A 87 21.04 -0.13 -2.37
CA THR A 87 21.95 -1.19 -2.84
C THR A 87 23.07 -1.49 -1.85
N LYS A 88 23.40 -0.52 -0.99
CA LYS A 88 24.42 -0.63 0.06
C LYS A 88 23.81 -0.18 1.37
N GLN A 89 23.95 -0.98 2.43
CA GLN A 89 23.52 -0.62 3.79
C GLN A 89 24.45 0.44 4.40
N VAL A 90 24.42 1.66 3.86
CA VAL A 90 25.19 2.80 4.35
C VAL A 90 24.24 3.88 4.88
N PRO A 91 24.62 4.63 5.93
CA PRO A 91 23.78 5.69 6.51
C PRO A 91 23.71 6.96 5.65
N TRP A 92 24.38 6.97 4.49
CA TRP A 92 24.42 8.09 3.55
C TRP A 92 23.74 7.68 2.24
N LYS A 93 23.83 8.54 1.22
CA LYS A 93 23.30 8.28 -0.11
C LYS A 93 23.89 7.02 -0.75
N SER A 94 23.02 6.13 -1.24
CA SER A 94 23.37 4.98 -2.08
C SER A 94 22.57 5.01 -3.39
N GLU A 95 22.93 4.15 -4.34
CA GLU A 95 22.02 3.79 -5.43
C GLU A 95 20.79 3.08 -4.83
N ALA A 96 19.64 3.20 -5.50
CA ALA A 96 18.43 2.50 -5.14
C ALA A 96 18.16 1.35 -6.12
N ASN A 97 17.63 0.24 -5.60
CA ASN A 97 17.04 -0.82 -6.40
C ASN A 97 15.57 -1.00 -6.01
N PHE A 98 14.74 -1.34 -6.99
CA PHE A 98 13.35 -1.71 -6.75
C PHE A 98 13.21 -3.23 -6.72
N LYS A 99 12.47 -3.74 -5.73
CA LYS A 99 12.16 -5.16 -5.59
C LYS A 99 10.74 -5.47 -6.02
N THR A 100 10.46 -6.72 -6.37
CA THR A 100 9.10 -7.25 -6.47
C THR A 100 8.59 -7.75 -5.11
N TYR A 101 7.29 -7.98 -5.00
CA TYR A 101 6.69 -8.52 -3.76
C TYR A 101 7.34 -9.85 -3.32
N GLU A 102 7.59 -10.76 -4.28
CA GLU A 102 8.25 -12.03 -3.97
C GLU A 102 9.70 -11.83 -3.50
N GLN A 103 10.42 -10.86 -4.06
CA GLN A 103 11.78 -10.53 -3.60
C GLN A 103 11.79 -9.92 -2.19
N ASP A 104 10.75 -9.17 -1.82
CA ASP A 104 10.59 -8.67 -0.45
C ASP A 104 10.29 -9.79 0.53
N LYS A 105 9.39 -10.71 0.15
CA LYS A 105 9.11 -11.91 0.95
C LYS A 105 10.34 -12.78 1.14
N GLU A 106 11.12 -12.99 0.09
CA GLU A 106 12.39 -13.71 0.16
C GLU A 106 13.41 -12.98 1.05
N PHE A 107 13.48 -11.66 0.96
CA PHE A 107 14.37 -10.86 1.81
C PHE A 107 14.00 -10.95 3.28
N TYR A 108 12.72 -10.79 3.62
CA TYR A 108 12.23 -10.84 5.01
C TYR A 108 12.05 -12.26 5.54
N GLY A 109 11.94 -13.26 4.67
CA GLY A 109 11.63 -14.64 5.04
C GLY A 109 10.20 -14.83 5.55
N ARG A 110 9.32 -13.87 5.26
CA ARG A 110 7.92 -13.82 5.72
C ARG A 110 7.09 -12.87 4.86
N ASP A 111 5.78 -13.07 4.88
CA ASP A 111 4.82 -12.13 4.32
C ASP A 111 4.84 -10.79 5.07
N ALA A 112 4.27 -9.74 4.46
CA ALA A 112 4.10 -8.45 5.11
C ALA A 112 3.33 -8.61 6.44
N ASP A 113 3.76 -7.87 7.46
CA ASP A 113 3.11 -7.89 8.77
C ASP A 113 1.73 -7.23 8.72
N ILE A 114 1.60 -6.20 7.89
CA ILE A 114 0.40 -5.39 7.75
C ILE A 114 0.20 -5.15 6.25
N VAL A 115 -1.04 -5.29 5.81
CA VAL A 115 -1.49 -4.94 4.47
C VAL A 115 -2.65 -3.97 4.65
N ILE A 116 -2.52 -2.79 4.04
CA ILE A 116 -3.55 -1.75 4.05
C ILE A 116 -4.09 -1.67 2.63
N ASP A 117 -5.38 -1.92 2.47
CA ASP A 117 -6.09 -1.62 1.23
C ASP A 117 -6.39 -0.10 1.20
N LEU A 118 -6.03 0.56 0.10
CA LEU A 118 -6.04 2.00 -0.07
C LEU A 118 -6.78 2.37 -1.36
N ASP A 119 -7.90 3.08 -1.21
CA ASP A 119 -8.66 3.62 -2.33
C ASP A 119 -8.00 4.92 -2.83
N LEU A 120 -7.27 4.85 -3.95
CA LEU A 120 -6.69 6.04 -4.58
C LEU A 120 -7.71 6.69 -5.53
N PRO A 121 -8.03 7.99 -5.37
CA PRO A 121 -8.91 8.71 -6.29
C PRO A 121 -8.50 8.65 -7.77
N ASP A 122 -7.20 8.57 -8.05
CA ASP A 122 -6.64 8.41 -9.39
C ASP A 122 -5.57 7.30 -9.43
N GLU A 123 -6.02 6.05 -9.43
CA GLU A 123 -5.18 4.86 -9.59
C GLU A 123 -4.28 4.89 -10.84
N ASN A 124 -4.69 5.56 -11.93
CA ASN A 124 -3.87 5.63 -13.14
C ASN A 124 -2.72 6.64 -12.99
N ALA A 125 -2.95 7.75 -12.28
CA ALA A 125 -1.88 8.69 -11.97
C ALA A 125 -0.84 8.05 -11.03
N ALA A 126 -1.28 7.21 -10.09
CA ALA A 126 -0.39 6.40 -9.26
C ALA A 126 0.46 5.43 -10.10
N ASP A 127 -0.16 4.69 -11.03
CA ASP A 127 0.53 3.81 -11.98
C ASP A 127 1.56 4.56 -12.84
N ASP A 128 1.18 5.68 -13.44
CA ASP A 128 2.04 6.46 -14.34
C ASP A 128 3.25 7.04 -13.59
N PHE A 129 3.05 7.47 -12.34
CA PHE A 129 4.13 7.92 -11.47
C PHE A 129 5.03 6.75 -11.04
N ALA A 130 4.45 5.62 -10.64
CA ALA A 130 5.17 4.40 -10.30
C ALA A 130 6.02 3.89 -11.49
N ASP A 131 5.49 3.93 -12.71
CA ASP A 131 6.20 3.59 -13.93
C ASP A 131 7.36 4.56 -14.23
N THR A 132 7.19 5.85 -13.93
CA THR A 132 8.25 6.85 -14.05
C THR A 132 9.41 6.55 -13.09
N LEU A 133 9.11 6.19 -11.83
CA LEU A 133 10.13 5.80 -10.84
C LEU A 133 10.93 4.58 -11.29
N LEU A 134 10.26 3.55 -11.82
CA LEU A 134 10.91 2.30 -12.25
C LEU A 134 11.77 2.47 -13.50
N LYS A 135 11.49 3.48 -14.33
CA LYS A 135 12.24 3.77 -15.56
C LYS A 135 13.42 4.69 -15.34
N ASP A 136 13.50 5.36 -14.20
CA ASP A 136 14.57 6.29 -13.88
C ASP A 136 15.85 5.53 -13.45
N PRO A 137 16.95 5.60 -14.25
CA PRO A 137 18.20 4.93 -13.92
C PRO A 137 19.02 5.65 -12.84
N GLU A 138 18.67 6.88 -12.46
CA GLU A 138 19.41 7.71 -11.48
C GLU A 138 18.80 7.65 -10.08
N GLN A 139 17.94 6.67 -9.82
CA GLN A 139 17.28 6.50 -8.53
C GLN A 139 18.28 6.27 -7.40
N THR A 140 18.18 7.10 -6.37
CA THR A 140 19.05 7.06 -5.20
C THR A 140 18.26 6.81 -3.94
N TRP A 141 18.92 6.33 -2.90
CA TRP A 141 18.31 6.10 -1.60
C TRP A 141 19.09 6.87 -0.53
N ASP A 142 18.39 7.61 0.32
CA ASP A 142 18.91 8.18 1.56
C ASP A 142 17.79 8.33 2.60
N VAL A 143 18.10 8.87 3.79
CA VAL A 143 17.12 8.98 4.88
C VAL A 143 15.93 9.92 4.59
N THR A 144 16.02 10.77 3.57
CA THR A 144 14.98 11.72 3.12
C THR A 144 14.34 11.33 1.78
N ASP A 145 14.88 10.30 1.13
CA ASP A 145 14.38 9.69 -0.10
C ASP A 145 14.47 8.16 0.05
N ASN A 146 13.62 7.63 0.92
CA ASN A 146 13.59 6.20 1.28
C ASN A 146 12.30 5.49 0.81
N CYS A 147 12.08 4.26 1.29
CA CYS A 147 10.90 3.47 0.92
C CYS A 147 9.59 4.14 1.32
N ALA A 148 9.51 4.74 2.51
CA ALA A 148 8.33 5.45 2.98
C ALA A 148 8.07 6.71 2.12
N ASP A 149 9.09 7.53 1.86
CA ASP A 149 8.94 8.72 1.00
C ASP A 149 8.47 8.36 -0.42
N THR A 150 8.95 7.25 -0.95
CA THR A 150 8.60 6.79 -2.30
C THR A 150 7.15 6.32 -2.35
N VAL A 151 6.73 5.51 -1.38
CA VAL A 151 5.33 5.06 -1.28
C VAL A 151 4.40 6.26 -1.10
N GLU A 152 4.77 7.17 -0.20
CA GLU A 152 4.04 8.41 0.04
C GLU A 152 3.88 9.23 -1.25
N SER A 153 4.93 9.32 -2.06
CA SER A 153 4.88 10.04 -3.35
C SER A 153 3.94 9.38 -4.36
N VAL A 154 3.87 8.04 -4.40
CA VAL A 154 2.92 7.29 -5.24
C VAL A 154 1.48 7.52 -4.78
N ILE A 155 1.25 7.49 -3.46
CA ILE A 155 -0.07 7.74 -2.85
C ILE A 155 -0.55 9.16 -3.15
N ASN A 156 0.33 10.16 -2.99
CA ASN A 156 0.08 11.55 -3.34
C ASN A 156 -0.20 11.73 -4.84
N ALA A 157 0.53 11.03 -5.72
CA ALA A 157 0.25 11.03 -7.16
C ALA A 157 -1.13 10.44 -7.48
N GLY A 158 -1.57 9.45 -6.70
CA GLY A 158 -2.93 8.90 -6.74
C GLY A 158 -4.02 9.79 -6.14
N GLY A 159 -3.67 10.96 -5.60
CA GLY A 159 -4.61 11.97 -5.12
C GLY A 159 -4.95 11.90 -3.62
N VAL A 160 -4.30 11.01 -2.87
CA VAL A 160 -4.41 10.98 -1.40
C VAL A 160 -3.28 11.83 -0.82
N ASN A 161 -3.61 13.03 -0.33
CA ASN A 161 -2.63 13.95 0.23
C ASN A 161 -2.24 13.52 1.64
N THR A 162 -1.08 12.90 1.80
CA THR A 162 -0.45 12.68 3.10
C THR A 162 0.46 13.86 3.44
N PRO A 163 0.37 14.42 4.66
CA PRO A 163 1.20 15.55 5.04
C PRO A 163 2.65 15.11 5.30
N LYS A 164 3.59 15.59 4.46
CA LYS A 164 5.05 15.42 4.68
C LYS A 164 5.57 16.40 5.74
N ASP A 165 5.05 16.29 6.97
CA ASP A 165 5.39 17.20 8.07
C ASP A 165 6.77 16.91 8.68
N ASP A 166 7.34 15.72 8.46
CA ASP A 166 8.71 15.39 8.88
C ASP A 166 9.67 15.22 7.70
N PRO A 167 10.94 15.65 7.86
CA PRO A 167 11.98 15.45 6.85
C PRO A 167 12.43 13.99 6.70
N ILE A 168 12.07 13.11 7.64
CA ILE A 168 12.42 11.68 7.64
C ILE A 168 11.13 10.89 7.77
N ASN A 169 10.71 10.24 6.68
CA ASN A 169 9.57 9.34 6.71
C ASN A 169 10.01 7.91 7.08
N THR A 170 9.18 7.18 7.84
CA THR A 170 9.47 5.79 8.25
C THR A 170 8.26 4.90 7.97
N PRO A 171 8.45 3.59 7.75
CA PRO A 171 7.32 2.66 7.54
C PRO A 171 6.25 2.73 8.63
N GLN A 172 6.69 2.90 9.89
CA GLN A 172 5.78 3.01 11.02
C GLN A 172 4.99 4.32 11.01
N LYS A 173 5.61 5.43 10.62
CA LYS A 173 4.93 6.73 10.53
C LYS A 173 3.88 6.71 9.42
N LEU A 174 4.26 6.27 8.22
CA LEU A 174 3.35 6.17 7.09
C LEU A 174 2.16 5.24 7.40
N LYS A 175 2.40 4.15 8.14
CA LYS A 175 1.32 3.30 8.63
C LYS A 175 0.33 4.09 9.51
N ASP A 176 0.85 4.86 10.46
CA ASP A 176 0.01 5.61 11.40
C ASP A 176 -0.79 6.69 10.65
N GLU A 177 -0.21 7.33 9.63
CA GLU A 177 -0.89 8.30 8.75
C GLU A 177 -1.98 7.70 7.86
N LEU A 178 -1.86 6.42 7.47
CA LEU A 178 -2.84 5.75 6.58
C LEU A 178 -3.99 5.08 7.33
N ILE A 179 -3.89 4.94 8.66
CA ILE A 179 -4.89 4.26 9.49
C ILE A 179 -5.71 5.26 10.32
N ASP A 180 -5.24 6.50 10.48
CA ASP A 180 -5.94 7.61 11.17
C ASP A 180 -7.04 8.27 10.31
#